data_AF-A0AAV0EFJ9-F1
#
_entry.id   AF-A0AAV0EFJ9-F1
#
_cell.length_a   1.000
_cell.length_b   1.000
_cell.length_c   1.000
_cell.angle_alpha   90.00
_cell.angle_beta   90.00
_cell.angle_gamma   90.00
#
_symmetry.space_group_name_H-M   'P 1'
#
loop_
_entity.id
_entity.type
_entity.pdbx_description
1 polymer ?
#
loop_
_entity_poly.entity_id
_entity_poly.type
_entity_poly.pdbx_seq_one_letter_code
_entity_poly.pdbx_strand_id
1 'polypeptide(L)'
;MPSVGVKLYSVFFKFMLKHRLQNRIQNQVTDGPDGSRTAAFGVTSRPEEESIAAASPVFTDGVATKDIHIDPLTSLSIRIFLPQTCLDFPDSDFRLQAKSKVRVTVSKSESVPGSDPNQTLIRRSSYGSPATNNRSISRTESVNQSFNYNNHPRSSHGCSADDLSLASTNGVYRGYSPASKNCRKLPVILQFHGGGFVTGSKDTVANDIFCRRIAKLCDVIVLAVGYRLAPENRFPAAFEDGLKVLHWVAKQANLAECCKSSLGSKQIADAFGASMVEPWMAAHGDPSRCVLLGVSCGGNIADHVARKAVEAGKRLNPVKVVAQVLMYPFFIGSIPTHSEIKLANSYFYDKATCILAWKLLLPESEFNLDHPAANPLVPGRGPALKRMPPTLTIVAEHDWMRDRAIAYSEELRKVNVDAPVLDYKDAVHEFATLDMLLKTPQAQACAEDIAIWVKKHISLRGHEFSY
;
A
#
# COMPACT_ATOMS: atom_id res chain seq x y z
N MET A 1 -17.76 -14.35 -18.00
CA MET A 1 -18.15 -15.00 -16.73
C MET A 1 -16.92 -15.54 -16.01
N PRO A 2 -16.92 -15.66 -14.67
CA PRO A 2 -15.76 -16.16 -13.92
C PRO A 2 -15.42 -17.62 -14.26
N SER A 3 -14.13 -17.97 -14.19
CA SER A 3 -13.65 -19.31 -14.52
C SER A 3 -14.17 -20.37 -13.54
N VAL A 4 -14.19 -21.64 -13.94
CA VAL A 4 -14.61 -22.76 -13.07
C VAL A 4 -13.77 -22.81 -11.79
N GLY A 5 -12.46 -22.54 -11.88
CA GLY A 5 -11.57 -22.46 -10.71
C GLY A 5 -12.01 -21.40 -9.70
N VAL A 6 -12.39 -20.21 -10.17
CA VAL A 6 -12.92 -19.13 -9.32
C VAL A 6 -14.23 -19.55 -8.65
N LYS A 7 -15.13 -20.21 -9.40
CA LYS A 7 -16.41 -20.69 -8.85
C LYS A 7 -16.19 -21.71 -7.73
N LEU A 8 -15.33 -22.71 -7.96
CA LEU A 8 -15.02 -23.75 -6.97
C LEU A 8 -14.35 -23.15 -5.73
N TYR A 9 -13.31 -22.34 -5.92
CA TYR A 9 -12.62 -21.68 -4.81
C TYR A 9 -13.59 -20.81 -4.01
N SER A 10 -14.50 -20.08 -4.68
CA SER A 10 -15.52 -19.29 -3.99
C SER A 10 -16.44 -20.13 -3.10
N VAL A 11 -16.74 -21.39 -3.44
CA VAL A 11 -17.57 -22.26 -2.58
C VAL A 11 -16.81 -22.59 -1.30
N PHE A 12 -15.55 -23.01 -1.42
CA PHE A 12 -14.69 -23.30 -0.26
C PHE A 12 -14.46 -22.06 0.60
N PHE A 13 -14.16 -20.92 -0.01
CA PHE A 13 -14.00 -19.65 0.67
C PHE A 13 -15.23 -19.29 1.50
N LYS A 14 -16.43 -19.35 0.90
CA LYS A 14 -17.69 -19.04 1.59
C LYS A 14 -17.96 -19.99 2.74
N PHE A 15 -17.75 -21.30 2.53
CA PHE A 15 -17.93 -22.29 3.58
C PHE A 15 -17.01 -22.01 4.77
N MET A 16 -15.71 -21.82 4.52
CA MET A 16 -14.72 -21.55 5.56
C MET A 16 -14.99 -20.23 6.28
N LEU A 17 -15.27 -19.16 5.52
CA LEU A 17 -15.56 -17.85 6.10
C LEU A 17 -16.83 -17.89 6.95
N LYS A 18 -17.93 -18.45 6.44
CA LYS A 18 -19.18 -18.54 7.20
C LYS A 18 -19.00 -19.34 8.49
N HIS A 19 -18.35 -20.50 8.43
CA HIS A 19 -18.06 -21.31 9.61
C HIS A 19 -17.24 -20.53 10.65
N ARG A 20 -16.18 -19.83 10.22
CA ARG A 20 -15.36 -18.98 11.10
C ARG A 20 -16.16 -17.84 11.73
N LEU A 21 -17.00 -17.14 10.95
CA LEU A 21 -17.81 -16.04 11.46
C LEU A 21 -18.87 -16.54 12.45
N GLN A 22 -19.50 -17.69 12.20
CA GLN A 22 -20.46 -18.29 13.11
C GLN A 22 -19.82 -18.71 14.43
N ASN A 23 -18.63 -19.33 14.40
CA ASN A 23 -17.90 -19.69 15.61
C ASN A 23 -17.54 -18.47 16.46
N ARG A 24 -17.23 -17.33 15.83
CA ARG A 24 -16.97 -16.07 16.55
C ARG A 24 -18.20 -15.51 17.24
N ILE A 25 -19.39 -15.68 16.67
CA ILE A 25 -20.64 -15.33 17.37
C ILE A 25 -20.82 -16.20 18.60
N GLN A 26 -20.65 -17.51 18.46
CA GLN A 26 -20.89 -18.44 19.56
C GLN A 26 -19.92 -18.22 20.74
N ASN A 27 -18.64 -17.95 20.45
CA ASN A 27 -17.65 -17.69 21.49
C ASN A 27 -17.85 -16.35 22.21
N GLN A 28 -18.64 -15.43 21.68
CA GLN A 28 -19.06 -14.22 22.41
C GLN A 28 -20.16 -14.50 23.45
N VAL A 29 -20.93 -15.57 23.27
CA VAL A 29 -22.02 -15.93 24.20
C VAL A 29 -21.49 -16.66 25.44
N THR A 30 -20.27 -17.19 25.37
CA THR A 30 -19.59 -17.85 26.49
C THR A 30 -18.62 -16.89 27.18
N ASP A 31 -19.15 -15.88 27.86
CA ASP A 31 -18.38 -15.22 28.92
C ASP A 31 -18.16 -16.26 30.04
N GLY A 32 -16.89 -16.59 30.29
CA GLY A 32 -16.52 -17.45 31.40
C GLY A 32 -16.89 -16.83 32.75
N PRO A 33 -17.02 -17.62 33.82
CA PRO A 33 -17.49 -17.16 35.14
C PRO A 33 -16.62 -16.08 35.81
N ASP A 34 -15.43 -15.77 35.25
CA ASP A 34 -14.45 -14.85 35.85
C ASP A 34 -14.22 -13.54 35.09
N GLY A 35 -15.00 -13.19 34.05
CA GLY A 35 -14.99 -11.83 33.47
C GLY A 35 -13.64 -11.31 32.95
N SER A 36 -12.67 -12.20 32.71
CA SER A 36 -11.33 -11.85 32.21
C SER A 36 -11.38 -11.53 30.72
N ARG A 37 -11.22 -10.24 30.38
CA ARG A 37 -11.18 -9.70 29.01
C ARG A 37 -10.03 -10.33 28.21
N THR A 38 -10.34 -11.21 27.27
CA THR A 38 -9.35 -11.70 26.30
C THR A 38 -9.08 -10.65 25.23
N ALA A 39 -7.84 -10.17 25.21
CA ALA A 39 -7.22 -9.11 24.39
C ALA A 39 -7.50 -7.65 24.80
N ALA A 40 -6.97 -7.21 25.95
CA ALA A 40 -6.98 -5.80 26.39
C ALA A 40 -6.45 -4.78 25.34
N PHE A 41 -5.62 -5.21 24.39
CA PHE A 41 -5.05 -4.39 23.32
C PHE A 41 -5.80 -4.49 21.97
N GLY A 42 -6.74 -5.43 21.82
CA GLY A 42 -7.41 -5.74 20.55
C GLY A 42 -6.62 -6.69 19.62
N VAL A 43 -7.20 -7.01 18.46
CA VAL A 43 -6.68 -8.00 17.50
C VAL A 43 -6.63 -7.36 16.10
N THR A 44 -5.49 -7.43 15.40
CA THR A 44 -5.30 -6.85 14.05
C THR A 44 -5.03 -7.89 12.95
N SER A 45 -4.93 -9.16 13.32
CA SER A 45 -4.71 -10.30 12.43
C SER A 45 -5.21 -11.58 13.08
N ARG A 46 -5.44 -12.64 12.30
CA ARG A 46 -5.94 -13.92 12.83
C ARG A 46 -4.98 -15.07 12.52
N PRO A 47 -4.78 -16.03 13.44
CA PRO A 47 -3.82 -17.14 13.24
C PRO A 47 -4.08 -18.01 12.00
N GLU A 48 -5.31 -18.04 11.51
CA GLU A 48 -5.72 -18.86 10.36
C GLU A 48 -5.55 -18.15 9.01
N GLU A 49 -5.03 -16.93 9.00
CA GLU A 49 -4.69 -16.23 7.77
C GLU A 49 -3.32 -16.73 7.28
N GLU A 50 -3.28 -17.29 6.08
CA GLU A 50 -2.02 -17.64 5.43
C GLU A 50 -1.21 -16.36 5.20
N SER A 51 -0.22 -16.09 6.07
CA SER A 51 1.03 -15.38 5.79
C SER A 51 1.59 -14.60 6.98
N ILE A 52 2.88 -14.83 7.22
CA ILE A 52 3.78 -14.00 8.02
C ILE A 52 4.73 -13.33 7.02
N ALA A 53 4.25 -12.40 6.18
CA ALA A 53 5.14 -11.66 5.30
C ALA A 53 6.09 -10.88 6.22
N ALA A 54 7.35 -11.27 6.29
CA ALA A 54 8.29 -10.67 7.23
C ALA A 54 8.65 -9.25 6.74
N ALA A 55 8.61 -8.28 7.65
CA ALA A 55 9.18 -6.97 7.37
C ALA A 55 10.67 -7.14 7.04
N SER A 56 11.12 -6.49 5.97
CA SER A 56 12.49 -6.55 5.48
C SER A 56 12.96 -5.13 5.22
N PRO A 57 13.76 -4.52 6.11
CA PRO A 57 14.22 -3.14 5.93
C PRO A 57 15.32 -3.01 4.86
N VAL A 58 15.55 -4.07 4.09
CA VAL A 58 16.40 -4.09 2.89
C VAL A 58 15.51 -4.02 1.66
N PHE A 59 15.93 -3.28 0.64
CA PHE A 59 15.22 -3.20 -0.64
C PHE A 59 15.20 -4.58 -1.31
N THR A 60 14.08 -5.26 -1.16
CA THR A 60 13.80 -6.59 -1.70
C THR A 60 12.73 -6.42 -2.76
N ASP A 61 13.06 -6.82 -3.99
CA ASP A 61 12.25 -6.48 -5.15
C ASP A 61 11.95 -4.97 -5.15
N GLY A 62 12.97 -4.10 -5.04
CA GLY A 62 12.83 -2.64 -5.11
C GLY A 62 12.01 -1.94 -4.01
N VAL A 63 11.59 -2.64 -2.95
CA VAL A 63 10.85 -2.04 -1.82
C VAL A 63 11.42 -2.55 -0.49
N ALA A 64 11.70 -1.63 0.43
CA ALA A 64 12.03 -1.95 1.81
C ALA A 64 10.77 -1.85 2.67
N THR A 65 10.61 -2.75 3.65
CA THR A 65 9.47 -2.77 4.57
C THR A 65 9.87 -2.74 6.03
N LYS A 66 9.05 -2.08 6.85
CA LYS A 66 9.27 -1.96 8.29
C LYS A 66 7.94 -1.87 9.02
N ASP A 67 7.79 -2.65 10.08
CA ASP A 67 6.63 -2.58 10.97
C ASP A 67 6.86 -1.58 12.10
N ILE A 68 5.80 -0.85 12.45
CA ILE A 68 5.81 0.15 13.51
C ILE A 68 4.53 0.04 14.32
N HIS A 69 4.69 0.06 15.63
CA HIS A 69 3.58 0.18 16.57
C HIS A 69 3.34 1.65 16.86
N ILE A 70 2.16 2.18 16.53
CA ILE A 70 1.90 3.63 16.63
C ILE A 70 1.12 4.01 17.89
N ASP A 71 0.45 3.06 18.52
CA ASP A 71 -0.33 3.27 19.74
C ASP A 71 -0.02 2.13 20.73
N PRO A 72 0.74 2.38 21.81
CA PRO A 72 1.10 1.35 22.78
C PRO A 72 -0.10 0.82 23.58
N LEU A 73 -1.24 1.52 23.55
CA LEU A 73 -2.46 1.15 24.27
C LEU A 73 -3.38 0.26 23.44
N THR A 74 -3.09 0.08 22.15
CA THR A 74 -3.85 -0.80 21.26
C THR A 74 -2.91 -1.69 20.47
N SER A 75 -3.46 -2.61 19.69
CA SER A 75 -2.73 -3.46 18.75
C SER A 75 -2.46 -2.75 17.41
N LEU A 76 -2.85 -1.48 17.29
CA LEU A 76 -2.72 -0.69 16.08
C LEU A 76 -1.25 -0.56 15.65
N SER A 77 -0.97 -1.11 14.48
CA SER A 77 0.35 -1.09 13.87
C SER A 77 0.24 -0.73 12.39
N ILE A 78 1.36 -0.29 11.82
CA ILE A 78 1.49 -0.01 10.40
C ILE A 78 2.68 -0.76 9.84
N ARG A 79 2.62 -1.09 8.54
CA ARG A 79 3.78 -1.48 7.76
C ARG A 79 4.10 -0.37 6.77
N ILE A 80 5.30 0.17 6.84
CA ILE A 80 5.82 1.11 5.84
C ILE A 80 6.39 0.30 4.68
N PHE A 81 6.03 0.67 3.45
CA PHE A 81 6.63 0.21 2.20
C PHE A 81 7.33 1.42 1.56
N LEU A 82 8.65 1.40 1.57
CA LEU A 82 9.50 2.45 1.01
C LEU A 82 10.08 1.99 -0.33
N PRO A 83 9.73 2.62 -1.47
CA PRO A 83 10.29 2.24 -2.76
C PRO A 83 11.74 2.70 -2.90
N GLN A 84 12.56 1.93 -3.61
CA GLN A 84 14.00 2.18 -3.80
C GLN A 84 14.30 3.49 -4.52
N THR A 85 13.35 4.02 -5.28
CA THR A 85 13.40 5.35 -5.91
C THR A 85 13.61 6.49 -4.91
N CYS A 86 13.38 6.26 -3.60
CA CYS A 86 13.72 7.22 -2.55
C CYS A 86 15.23 7.51 -2.45
N LEU A 87 16.07 6.63 -3.01
CA LEU A 87 17.52 6.78 -3.07
C LEU A 87 17.99 7.62 -4.26
N ASP A 88 17.12 7.88 -5.24
CA ASP A 88 17.48 8.68 -6.41
C ASP A 88 17.68 10.14 -5.98
N PHE A 89 18.88 10.68 -6.20
CA PHE A 89 19.17 12.07 -5.90
C PHE A 89 18.51 12.99 -6.94
N PRO A 90 17.95 14.14 -6.51
CA PRO A 90 17.24 15.06 -7.41
C PRO A 90 18.10 15.74 -8.51
N ASP A 91 19.38 15.37 -8.69
CA ASP A 91 20.34 16.05 -9.59
C ASP A 91 20.90 15.20 -10.76
N SER A 92 20.46 13.96 -10.98
CA SER A 92 21.03 13.12 -12.06
C SER A 92 20.50 13.42 -13.47
N ASP A 93 19.31 14.01 -13.62
CA ASP A 93 18.69 14.18 -14.95
C ASP A 93 19.08 15.47 -15.68
N PHE A 94 19.58 16.50 -14.99
CA PHE A 94 19.94 17.77 -15.64
C PHE A 94 21.32 17.81 -16.29
N ARG A 95 22.23 16.87 -15.95
CA ARG A 95 23.61 16.88 -16.48
C ARG A 95 23.85 16.03 -17.71
N LEU A 96 22.95 15.10 -18.04
CA LEU A 96 23.09 14.23 -19.23
C LEU A 96 22.52 14.83 -20.52
N GLN A 97 21.66 15.86 -20.44
CA GLN A 97 21.18 16.57 -21.64
C GLN A 97 22.04 17.80 -22.02
N ALA A 98 22.97 18.22 -21.16
CA ALA A 98 23.81 19.40 -21.40
C ALA A 98 25.18 19.11 -22.07
N LYS A 99 25.52 17.84 -22.33
CA LYS A 99 26.79 17.44 -22.98
C LYS A 99 26.58 16.68 -24.30
N SER A 100 25.66 17.15 -25.14
CA SER A 100 25.59 16.72 -26.55
C SER A 100 25.33 17.89 -27.52
N LYS A 101 26.06 18.99 -27.35
CA LYS A 101 26.21 19.99 -28.42
C LYS A 101 27.69 20.19 -28.71
N VAL A 102 28.27 19.19 -29.39
CA VAL A 102 29.48 19.40 -30.18
C VAL A 102 29.07 20.26 -31.37
N ARG A 103 29.61 21.48 -31.43
CA ARG A 103 29.39 22.48 -32.46
C ARG A 103 30.20 22.06 -33.69
N VAL A 104 29.55 21.47 -34.69
CA VAL A 104 30.16 21.24 -36.00
C VAL A 104 29.93 22.47 -36.87
N THR A 105 31.00 23.22 -37.10
CA THR A 105 31.06 24.33 -38.05
C THR A 105 31.13 23.74 -39.46
N VAL A 106 30.12 24.00 -40.30
CA VAL A 106 30.13 23.60 -41.72
C VAL A 106 30.49 24.82 -42.56
N SER A 107 31.69 24.81 -43.14
CA SER A 107 32.06 25.65 -44.28
C SER A 107 31.93 24.83 -45.57
N LYS A 108 31.10 25.33 -46.50
CA LYS A 108 30.92 24.78 -47.86
C LYS A 108 32.13 25.08 -48.74
N SER A 109 32.54 24.11 -49.56
CA SER A 109 33.06 24.33 -50.92
C SER A 109 32.94 23.06 -51.76
N GLU A 110 32.18 23.18 -52.87
CA GLU A 110 32.44 22.69 -54.25
C GLU A 110 33.03 21.27 -54.43
N SER A 111 32.33 20.26 -54.96
CA SER A 111 31.74 20.00 -56.30
C SER A 111 32.62 19.12 -57.21
N VAL A 112 31.96 18.08 -57.76
CA VAL A 112 32.21 17.30 -59.00
C VAL A 112 32.89 15.90 -58.86
N PRO A 113 32.40 14.86 -59.60
CA PRO A 113 32.52 13.45 -59.23
C PRO A 113 33.28 12.56 -60.24
N GLY A 114 33.54 11.31 -59.82
CA GLY A 114 33.98 10.17 -60.63
C GLY A 114 34.49 9.10 -59.65
N SER A 115 34.19 7.81 -59.70
CA SER A 115 33.67 6.92 -60.74
C SER A 115 33.30 5.59 -60.07
N ASP A 116 32.21 4.96 -60.51
CA ASP A 116 31.85 3.54 -60.27
C ASP A 116 32.94 2.61 -60.89
N PRO A 117 33.06 1.28 -60.57
CA PRO A 117 31.94 0.33 -60.58
C PRO A 117 31.93 -0.79 -59.51
N ASN A 118 30.69 -1.20 -59.18
CA ASN A 118 30.20 -2.52 -58.80
C ASN A 118 31.16 -3.74 -58.86
N GLN A 119 31.15 -4.55 -57.78
CA GLN A 119 30.99 -6.01 -57.86
C GLN A 119 30.46 -6.64 -56.54
N THR A 120 29.17 -7.01 -56.56
CA THR A 120 28.59 -8.32 -56.22
C THR A 120 29.04 -9.15 -54.99
N LEU A 121 28.02 -9.43 -54.14
CA LEU A 121 27.54 -10.76 -53.70
C LEU A 121 28.34 -11.56 -52.63
N ILE A 122 27.73 -11.75 -51.43
CA ILE A 122 27.16 -13.04 -50.95
C ILE A 122 26.80 -13.03 -49.44
N ARG A 123 25.58 -13.49 -49.17
CA ARG A 123 25.01 -13.97 -47.89
C ARG A 123 25.55 -15.35 -47.48
N ARG A 124 25.68 -15.61 -46.18
CA ARG A 124 25.30 -16.84 -45.41
C ARG A 124 25.89 -16.70 -43.99
N SER A 125 25.16 -16.67 -42.86
CA SER A 125 24.33 -17.68 -42.16
C SER A 125 25.04 -19.01 -41.81
N SER A 126 25.29 -19.29 -40.51
CA SER A 126 24.67 -20.38 -39.72
C SER A 126 25.52 -20.93 -38.56
N TYR A 127 24.92 -21.01 -37.37
CA TYR A 127 24.91 -22.03 -36.29
C TYR A 127 26.04 -23.07 -36.07
N GLY A 128 26.28 -23.38 -34.78
CA GLY A 128 26.55 -24.74 -34.29
C GLY A 128 27.41 -24.89 -33.02
N SER A 129 26.85 -25.46 -31.93
CA SER A 129 27.60 -26.08 -30.80
C SER A 129 28.03 -27.52 -31.12
N PRO A 130 28.93 -28.18 -30.33
CA PRO A 130 28.46 -29.18 -29.34
C PRO A 130 29.36 -29.43 -28.08
N ALA A 131 28.88 -30.32 -27.18
CA ALA A 131 29.46 -30.87 -25.93
C ALA A 131 30.66 -31.87 -26.18
N THR A 132 31.43 -32.48 -25.25
CA THR A 132 31.24 -33.14 -23.92
C THR A 132 32.60 -33.43 -23.20
N ASN A 133 32.54 -33.90 -21.92
CA ASN A 133 33.39 -34.89 -21.19
C ASN A 133 34.24 -34.51 -19.94
N ASN A 134 33.74 -34.97 -18.77
CA ASN A 134 34.32 -35.75 -17.65
C ASN A 134 35.75 -35.52 -17.09
N ARG A 135 35.85 -35.32 -15.76
CA ARG A 135 36.44 -36.28 -14.79
C ARG A 135 36.28 -35.87 -13.30
N SER A 136 36.16 -36.90 -12.47
CA SER A 136 36.01 -37.01 -11.01
C SER A 136 37.27 -36.70 -10.17
N ILE A 137 37.12 -36.36 -8.88
CA ILE A 137 37.73 -37.03 -7.69
C ILE A 137 37.23 -36.38 -6.39
N SER A 138 37.07 -37.24 -5.38
CA SER A 138 36.60 -37.05 -4.01
C SER A 138 37.67 -36.50 -3.04
N ARG A 139 37.24 -35.78 -1.98
CA ARG A 139 37.47 -36.15 -0.56
C ARG A 139 36.99 -35.06 0.41
N THR A 140 36.25 -35.54 1.40
CA THR A 140 35.98 -34.98 2.73
C THR A 140 37.25 -34.77 3.54
N GLU A 141 37.32 -33.70 4.34
CA GLU A 141 37.56 -33.78 5.79
C GLU A 141 37.48 -32.40 6.48
N SER A 142 36.86 -32.44 7.65
CA SER A 142 36.60 -31.39 8.63
C SER A 142 37.79 -31.21 9.59
N VAL A 143 38.19 -29.97 9.91
CA VAL A 143 38.80 -29.67 11.22
C VAL A 143 38.42 -28.25 11.69
N ASN A 144 38.06 -28.21 12.97
CA ASN A 144 37.62 -27.12 13.83
C ASN A 144 38.76 -26.21 14.32
N GLN A 145 38.38 -24.99 14.76
CA GLN A 145 38.96 -24.23 15.90
C GLN A 145 40.40 -23.67 15.73
N SER A 146 40.84 -22.52 16.25
CA SER A 146 40.28 -21.44 17.09
C SER A 146 41.39 -20.41 17.42
N PHE A 147 40.99 -19.19 17.84
CA PHE A 147 41.70 -18.19 18.69
C PHE A 147 42.84 -17.28 18.16
N ASN A 148 42.49 -15.98 18.09
CA ASN A 148 43.13 -14.76 18.62
C ASN A 148 44.66 -14.57 18.57
N TYR A 149 45.12 -13.43 18.03
CA TYR A 149 45.56 -12.26 18.84
C TYR A 149 45.97 -11.05 17.96
N ASN A 150 45.84 -9.87 18.57
CA ASN A 150 45.99 -8.48 18.10
C ASN A 150 47.32 -8.11 17.38
N ASN A 151 47.27 -7.09 16.51
CA ASN A 151 48.01 -5.81 16.67
C ASN A 151 47.81 -4.81 15.50
N HIS A 152 47.55 -3.55 15.85
CA HIS A 152 47.56 -2.31 15.03
C HIS A 152 48.99 -1.90 14.58
N PRO A 153 49.22 -0.74 13.93
CA PRO A 153 48.60 -0.13 12.73
C PRO A 153 49.67 0.31 11.70
N ARG A 154 49.32 0.56 10.42
CA ARG A 154 50.11 1.48 9.56
C ARG A 154 49.27 2.03 8.40
N SER A 155 49.35 3.35 8.28
CA SER A 155 48.74 4.25 7.30
C SER A 155 49.29 4.06 5.88
N SER A 156 48.43 4.13 4.86
CA SER A 156 48.59 5.07 3.72
C SER A 156 47.43 5.01 2.72
N HIS A 157 46.77 6.15 2.55
CA HIS A 157 46.35 6.78 1.28
C HIS A 157 45.48 5.98 0.28
N GLY A 158 44.22 6.44 0.18
CA GLY A 158 43.59 6.74 -1.11
C GLY A 158 42.60 5.73 -1.66
N CYS A 159 41.32 5.83 -1.28
CA CYS A 159 40.22 5.51 -2.19
C CYS A 159 38.86 6.04 -1.70
N SER A 160 38.17 6.70 -2.64
CA SER A 160 36.73 6.78 -2.91
C SER A 160 35.71 6.98 -1.77
N ALA A 161 34.67 7.72 -2.10
CA ALA A 161 33.44 7.90 -1.32
C ALA A 161 32.58 6.62 -1.28
N ASP A 162 33.18 5.51 -0.83
CA ASP A 162 32.56 4.21 -0.64
C ASP A 162 32.77 3.77 0.80
N ASP A 163 31.97 4.33 1.70
CA ASP A 163 31.66 3.65 2.95
C ASP A 163 30.18 3.92 3.31
N LEU A 164 29.32 3.26 2.52
CA LEU A 164 27.96 2.87 2.91
C LEU A 164 28.08 1.95 4.14
N SER A 165 28.43 2.50 5.30
CA SER A 165 28.70 1.69 6.49
C SER A 165 27.39 1.26 7.17
N LEU A 166 26.87 0.17 6.61
CA LEU A 166 26.28 -0.96 7.32
C LEU A 166 27.21 -1.41 8.47
N ALA A 167 27.22 -0.69 9.59
CA ALA A 167 27.85 -1.18 10.81
C ALA A 167 27.19 -0.59 12.07
N SER A 168 26.47 -1.45 12.80
CA SER A 168 26.35 -1.34 14.25
C SER A 168 26.30 -2.74 14.84
N THR A 169 27.23 -2.98 15.75
CA THR A 169 27.48 -4.20 16.51
C THR A 169 26.39 -4.40 17.58
N ASN A 170 25.85 -5.62 17.62
CA ASN A 170 24.86 -6.20 18.55
C ASN A 170 23.50 -6.48 17.88
N GLY A 171 23.43 -7.58 17.13
CA GLY A 171 22.22 -8.40 16.95
C GLY A 171 20.92 -7.76 16.42
N VAL A 172 20.89 -6.52 15.94
CA VAL A 172 19.65 -5.78 15.65
C VAL A 172 19.70 -5.13 14.25
N TYR A 173 18.79 -5.55 13.36
CA TYR A 173 18.42 -4.98 12.06
C TYR A 173 19.53 -4.32 11.19
N ARG A 174 20.17 -5.11 10.31
CA ARG A 174 20.87 -4.56 9.12
C ARG A 174 19.83 -4.11 8.09
N GLY A 175 19.51 -2.82 8.04
CA GLY A 175 18.51 -2.27 7.13
C GLY A 175 18.83 -0.84 6.67
N TYR A 176 18.03 -0.31 5.75
CA TYR A 176 18.16 1.05 5.26
C TYR A 176 17.99 2.09 6.38
N SER A 177 18.98 2.98 6.51
CA SER A 177 18.96 4.11 7.43
C SER A 177 19.28 5.39 6.64
N PRO A 178 18.34 6.34 6.50
CA PRO A 178 18.56 7.54 5.70
C PRO A 178 19.55 8.50 6.36
N ALA A 179 20.47 9.05 5.55
CA ALA A 179 21.32 10.16 5.96
C ALA A 179 20.51 11.46 5.99
N SER A 180 20.70 12.32 7.00
CA SER A 180 19.80 13.45 7.30
C SER A 180 19.79 14.61 6.29
N LYS A 181 20.46 14.51 5.13
CA LYS A 181 20.62 15.62 4.17
C LYS A 181 20.09 15.26 2.77
N ASN A 182 19.27 16.15 2.21
CA ASN A 182 18.80 16.17 0.81
C ASN A 182 18.16 14.87 0.29
N CYS A 183 17.34 14.21 1.11
CA CYS A 183 16.56 13.05 0.68
C CYS A 183 15.41 13.46 -0.25
N ARG A 184 15.16 12.65 -1.28
CA ARG A 184 13.97 12.77 -2.14
C ARG A 184 12.70 12.61 -1.31
N LYS A 185 11.74 13.51 -1.55
CA LYS A 185 10.42 13.55 -0.90
C LYS A 185 9.35 12.89 -1.77
N LEU A 186 8.70 11.87 -1.20
CA LEU A 186 7.71 11.03 -1.85
C LEU A 186 6.32 11.24 -1.21
N PRO A 187 5.24 11.26 -2.02
CA PRO A 187 3.87 11.18 -1.53
C PRO A 187 3.63 9.98 -0.61
N VAL A 188 2.56 10.05 0.15
CA VAL A 188 2.18 8.99 1.10
C VAL A 188 0.81 8.42 0.74
N ILE A 189 0.68 7.10 0.72
CA ILE A 189 -0.61 6.40 0.65
C ILE A 189 -0.88 5.74 1.99
N LEU A 190 -2.04 5.98 2.60
CA LEU A 190 -2.55 5.12 3.67
C LEU A 190 -3.40 4.04 3.03
N GLN A 191 -3.02 2.78 3.24
CA GLN A 191 -3.71 1.62 2.69
C GLN A 191 -4.47 0.88 3.79
N PHE A 192 -5.75 0.62 3.54
CA PHE A 192 -6.63 -0.14 4.42
C PHE A 192 -7.03 -1.46 3.74
N HIS A 193 -6.64 -2.58 4.34
CA HIS A 193 -6.93 -3.91 3.79
C HIS A 193 -8.42 -4.28 3.88
N GLY A 194 -8.84 -5.25 3.07
CA GLY A 194 -10.19 -5.84 3.07
C GLY A 194 -10.40 -6.89 4.16
N GLY A 195 -11.43 -7.72 3.99
CA GLY A 195 -11.75 -8.80 4.94
C GLY A 195 -13.00 -8.59 5.81
N GLY A 196 -13.91 -7.71 5.39
CA GLY A 196 -15.20 -7.50 6.03
C GLY A 196 -15.13 -7.00 7.48
N PHE A 197 -14.07 -6.26 7.85
CA PHE A 197 -13.77 -5.79 9.21
C PHE A 197 -13.42 -6.89 10.22
N VAL A 198 -13.57 -8.16 9.84
CA VAL A 198 -13.54 -9.32 10.72
C VAL A 198 -12.39 -10.27 10.41
N THR A 199 -11.73 -10.11 9.27
CA THR A 199 -10.57 -10.87 8.81
C THR A 199 -9.66 -9.93 8.02
N GLY A 200 -8.56 -10.46 7.52
CA GLY A 200 -7.54 -9.72 6.81
C GLY A 200 -6.51 -9.15 7.77
N SER A 201 -5.34 -8.84 7.21
CA SER A 201 -4.23 -8.26 7.94
C SER A 201 -3.30 -7.52 6.99
N LYS A 202 -2.59 -6.51 7.51
CA LYS A 202 -1.47 -5.86 6.83
C LYS A 202 -0.35 -6.84 6.45
N ASP A 203 -0.26 -7.98 7.15
CA ASP A 203 0.82 -8.97 7.04
C ASP A 203 0.52 -10.12 6.05
N THR A 204 -0.66 -10.10 5.41
CA THR A 204 -1.02 -11.12 4.42
C THR A 204 -0.09 -11.01 3.19
N VAL A 205 0.30 -12.15 2.58
CA VAL A 205 1.19 -12.17 1.40
C VAL A 205 0.56 -11.37 0.26
N ALA A 206 -0.75 -11.56 0.06
CA ALA A 206 -1.49 -10.87 -0.97
C ALA A 206 -1.47 -9.33 -0.78
N ASN A 207 -1.65 -8.86 0.46
CA ASN A 207 -1.57 -7.43 0.78
C ASN A 207 -0.14 -6.89 0.62
N ASP A 208 0.88 -7.66 1.02
CA ASP A 208 2.29 -7.27 0.87
C ASP A 208 2.66 -7.13 -0.62
N ILE A 209 2.30 -8.11 -1.47
CA ILE A 209 2.49 -8.06 -2.93
C ILE A 209 1.79 -6.84 -3.52
N PHE A 210 0.53 -6.62 -3.14
CA PHE A 210 -0.25 -5.47 -3.59
C PHE A 210 0.41 -4.15 -3.20
N CYS A 211 0.78 -3.98 -1.93
CA CYS A 211 1.38 -2.74 -1.43
C CYS A 211 2.77 -2.47 -2.05
N ARG A 212 3.61 -3.49 -2.25
CA ARG A 212 4.88 -3.36 -2.99
C ARG A 212 4.64 -2.90 -4.43
N ARG A 213 3.66 -3.50 -5.11
CA ARG A 213 3.30 -3.12 -6.49
C ARG A 213 2.85 -1.67 -6.55
N ILE A 214 1.97 -1.23 -5.65
CA ILE A 214 1.48 0.15 -5.60
C ILE A 214 2.61 1.13 -5.26
N ALA A 215 3.46 0.83 -4.27
CA ALA A 215 4.61 1.67 -3.89
C ALA A 215 5.53 1.94 -5.08
N LYS A 216 5.81 0.91 -5.89
CA LYS A 216 6.62 1.01 -7.11
C LYS A 216 5.91 1.76 -8.23
N LEU A 217 4.71 1.33 -8.60
CA LEU A 217 4.00 1.87 -9.76
C LEU A 217 3.68 3.36 -9.58
N CYS A 218 3.33 3.76 -8.36
CA CYS A 218 2.98 5.14 -8.04
C CYS A 218 4.18 6.00 -7.64
N ASP A 219 5.33 5.40 -7.30
CA ASP A 219 6.49 6.07 -6.71
C ASP A 219 6.15 6.82 -5.40
N VAL A 220 5.64 6.06 -4.43
CA VAL A 220 5.08 6.58 -3.17
C VAL A 220 5.46 5.71 -1.98
N ILE A 221 5.44 6.30 -0.78
CA ILE A 221 5.48 5.53 0.47
C ILE A 221 4.08 4.99 0.74
N VAL A 222 3.92 3.68 0.91
CA VAL A 222 2.65 3.09 1.33
C VAL A 222 2.71 2.73 2.81
N LEU A 223 1.69 3.14 3.57
CA LEU A 223 1.48 2.80 4.98
C LEU A 223 0.29 1.85 5.05
N ALA A 224 0.55 0.53 5.09
CA ALA A 224 -0.51 -0.46 5.26
C ALA A 224 -0.93 -0.51 6.73
N VAL A 225 -2.20 -0.23 7.00
CA VAL A 225 -2.74 -0.09 8.35
C VAL A 225 -3.25 -1.44 8.86
N GLY A 226 -2.65 -1.94 9.94
CA GLY A 226 -3.17 -3.06 10.72
C GLY A 226 -4.15 -2.54 11.76
N TYR A 227 -5.39 -2.30 11.33
CA TYR A 227 -6.47 -1.80 12.19
C TYR A 227 -7.10 -2.94 13.00
N ARG A 228 -7.72 -2.60 14.14
CA ARG A 228 -8.37 -3.59 15.01
C ARG A 228 -9.61 -4.20 14.35
N LEU A 229 -9.73 -5.52 14.47
CA LEU A 229 -10.77 -6.34 13.87
C LEU A 229 -11.96 -6.54 14.82
N ALA A 230 -13.13 -6.61 14.21
CA ALA A 230 -14.36 -7.06 14.83
C ALA A 230 -14.42 -8.60 14.89
N PRO A 231 -15.14 -9.19 15.86
CA PRO A 231 -16.01 -8.51 16.81
C PRO A 231 -15.35 -8.16 18.16
N GLU A 232 -14.06 -8.47 18.34
CA GLU A 232 -13.29 -8.12 19.53
C GLU A 232 -13.20 -6.59 19.70
N ASN A 233 -13.12 -5.87 18.58
CA ASN A 233 -13.14 -4.42 18.53
C ASN A 233 -14.22 -3.98 17.54
N ARG A 234 -15.43 -3.79 18.05
CA ARG A 234 -16.59 -3.33 17.28
C ARG A 234 -16.41 -1.88 16.81
N PHE A 235 -17.35 -1.40 15.98
CA PHE A 235 -17.44 0.01 15.62
C PHE A 235 -17.40 0.89 16.89
N PRO A 236 -16.63 1.99 16.92
CA PRO A 236 -15.89 2.62 15.82
C PRO A 236 -14.40 2.25 15.68
N ALA A 237 -13.90 1.19 16.33
CA ALA A 237 -12.46 0.96 16.52
C ALA A 237 -11.60 1.03 15.25
N ALA A 238 -11.95 0.31 14.18
CA ALA A 238 -11.18 0.31 12.92
C ALA A 238 -11.14 1.69 12.24
N PHE A 239 -12.21 2.47 12.39
CA PHE A 239 -12.33 3.82 11.83
C PHE A 239 -11.48 4.83 12.60
N GLU A 240 -11.52 4.74 13.93
CA GLU A 240 -10.65 5.52 14.81
C GLU A 240 -9.18 5.20 14.58
N ASP A 241 -8.85 3.92 14.37
CA ASP A 241 -7.49 3.49 14.07
C ASP A 241 -6.96 4.12 12.78
N GLY A 242 -7.78 4.19 11.72
CA GLY A 242 -7.41 4.88 10.49
C GLY A 242 -7.17 6.38 10.69
N LEU A 243 -8.00 7.04 11.52
CA LEU A 243 -7.80 8.45 11.87
C LEU A 243 -6.55 8.66 12.75
N LYS A 244 -6.26 7.76 13.68
CA LYS A 244 -5.03 7.77 14.49
C LYS A 244 -3.78 7.67 13.62
N VAL A 245 -3.78 6.82 12.59
CA VAL A 245 -2.66 6.75 11.63
C VAL A 245 -2.49 8.07 10.89
N LEU A 246 -3.59 8.69 10.42
CA LEU A 246 -3.54 9.98 9.72
C LEU A 246 -2.95 11.08 10.62
N HIS A 247 -3.36 11.13 11.89
CA HIS A 247 -2.79 12.03 12.89
C HIS A 247 -1.33 11.71 13.20
N TRP A 248 -0.95 10.44 13.26
CA TRP A 248 0.43 10.02 13.43
C TRP A 248 1.30 10.54 12.28
N VAL A 249 0.85 10.43 11.02
CA VAL A 249 1.57 11.00 9.87
C VAL A 249 1.76 12.52 10.00
N ALA A 250 0.72 13.25 10.43
CA ALA A 250 0.83 14.68 10.69
C ALA A 250 1.86 14.98 11.80
N LYS A 251 1.83 14.21 12.90
CA LYS A 251 2.78 14.33 14.01
C LYS A 251 4.22 14.09 13.54
N GLN A 252 4.46 13.04 12.77
CA GLN A 252 5.79 12.70 12.24
C GLN A 252 6.36 13.83 11.37
N ALA A 253 5.54 14.42 10.51
CA ALA A 253 5.96 15.52 9.66
C ALA A 253 6.30 16.79 10.45
N ASN A 254 5.44 17.18 11.39
CA ASN A 254 5.68 18.33 12.26
C ASN A 254 6.96 18.14 13.10
N LEU A 255 7.18 16.96 13.68
CA LEU A 255 8.40 16.67 14.43
C LEU A 255 9.66 16.72 13.52
N ALA A 256 9.57 16.21 12.29
CA ALA A 256 10.67 16.27 11.33
C ALA A 256 11.03 17.71 10.93
N GLU A 257 10.07 18.63 10.88
CA GLU A 257 10.33 20.06 10.65
C GLU A 257 10.99 20.72 11.86
N CYS A 258 10.50 20.48 13.08
CA CYS A 258 11.10 20.99 14.32
C CYS A 258 12.57 20.56 14.48
N CYS A 259 12.90 19.31 14.11
CA CYS A 259 14.27 18.81 14.14
C CYS A 259 15.22 19.51 13.15
N LYS A 260 14.71 20.16 12.10
CA LYS A 260 15.52 20.94 11.13
C LYS A 260 15.78 22.37 11.60
N SER A 261 14.84 22.97 12.34
CA SER A 261 14.96 24.36 12.80
C SER A 261 15.90 24.52 14.00
N SER A 262 16.06 23.48 14.81
CA SER A 262 16.98 23.53 15.97
C SER A 262 18.42 23.25 15.51
N LEU A 263 19.21 24.32 15.30
CA LEU A 263 20.67 24.24 15.19
C LEU A 263 21.27 23.69 16.50
N GLY A 264 21.38 22.37 16.63
CA GLY A 264 22.12 21.74 17.73
C GLY A 264 21.39 20.58 18.40
N SER A 265 21.80 19.37 18.02
CA SER A 265 21.77 18.11 18.78
C SER A 265 20.48 17.64 19.47
N LYS A 266 20.05 16.46 18.99
CA LYS A 266 19.65 15.26 19.74
C LYS A 266 18.32 15.32 20.52
N GLN A 267 17.40 14.47 20.06
CA GLN A 267 16.22 13.99 20.78
C GLN A 267 15.31 15.10 21.31
N ILE A 268 14.40 15.56 20.44
CA ILE A 268 13.16 16.17 20.93
C ILE A 268 12.35 15.04 21.57
N ALA A 269 12.54 14.84 22.87
CA ALA A 269 11.65 14.04 23.71
C ALA A 269 10.50 14.95 24.14
N ASP A 270 9.28 14.64 23.73
CA ASP A 270 8.10 15.18 24.40
C ASP A 270 8.05 14.63 25.83
N ALA A 271 7.61 15.46 26.79
CA ALA A 271 7.60 15.17 28.23
C ALA A 271 6.63 14.05 28.66
N PHE A 272 6.20 13.19 27.73
CA PHE A 272 5.24 12.10 27.93
C PHE A 272 5.69 10.75 27.35
N GLY A 273 6.98 10.59 27.04
CA GLY A 273 7.53 9.29 26.63
C GLY A 273 7.65 9.16 25.11
N ALA A 274 8.85 9.46 24.63
CA ALA A 274 9.50 8.86 23.45
C ALA A 274 8.64 8.65 22.19
N SER A 275 8.00 9.69 21.66
CA SER A 275 7.61 9.65 20.24
C SER A 275 8.79 10.07 19.35
N MET A 276 9.77 9.18 19.17
CA MET A 276 10.87 9.43 18.23
C MET A 276 10.32 9.65 16.81
N VAL A 277 10.92 10.60 16.09
CA VAL A 277 10.61 10.81 14.68
C VAL A 277 11.01 9.56 13.90
N GLU A 278 10.09 9.03 13.11
CA GLU A 278 10.33 7.87 12.28
C GLU A 278 11.28 8.25 11.14
N PRO A 279 12.48 7.65 11.02
CA PRO A 279 13.50 8.12 10.10
C PRO A 279 13.10 8.09 8.61
N TRP A 280 12.37 7.07 8.16
CA TRP A 280 11.96 6.97 6.75
C TRP A 280 10.92 8.05 6.41
N MET A 281 9.96 8.30 7.29
CA MET A 281 8.99 9.39 7.13
C MET A 281 9.66 10.76 7.22
N ALA A 282 10.58 10.97 8.17
CA ALA A 282 11.32 12.21 8.32
C ALA A 282 12.16 12.54 7.07
N ALA A 283 12.85 11.54 6.54
CA ALA A 283 13.72 11.67 5.38
C ALA A 283 12.91 11.80 4.09
N HIS A 284 11.96 10.90 3.85
CA HIS A 284 11.33 10.72 2.54
C HIS A 284 9.85 11.08 2.48
N GLY A 285 9.12 11.11 3.60
CA GLY A 285 7.68 11.40 3.56
C GLY A 285 7.35 12.85 3.19
N ASP A 286 6.40 13.01 2.28
CA ASP A 286 5.69 14.26 1.95
C ASP A 286 4.18 14.08 2.14
N PRO A 287 3.67 14.37 3.35
CA PRO A 287 2.26 14.17 3.67
C PRO A 287 1.31 15.23 3.05
N SER A 288 1.85 16.30 2.45
CA SER A 288 1.04 17.29 1.73
C SER A 288 0.41 16.71 0.45
N ARG A 289 0.86 15.51 0.07
CA ARG A 289 0.36 14.71 -1.03
C ARG A 289 -0.03 13.32 -0.51
N CYS A 290 -1.08 13.28 0.31
CA CYS A 290 -1.59 12.06 0.91
C CYS A 290 -2.75 11.48 0.09
N VAL A 291 -2.72 10.18 -0.20
CA VAL A 291 -3.84 9.46 -0.83
C VAL A 291 -4.37 8.42 0.14
N LEU A 292 -5.69 8.28 0.22
CA LEU A 292 -6.33 7.21 0.99
C LEU A 292 -6.74 6.09 0.03
N LEU A 293 -6.25 4.87 0.26
CA LEU A 293 -6.58 3.71 -0.56
C LEU A 293 -7.20 2.64 0.32
N GLY A 294 -8.36 2.13 -0.08
CA GLY A 294 -9.05 1.11 0.68
C GLY A 294 -9.63 0.01 -0.18
N VAL A 295 -9.56 -1.22 0.32
CA VAL A 295 -10.04 -2.44 -0.34
C VAL A 295 -11.24 -2.98 0.43
N SER A 296 -12.39 -3.21 -0.22
CA SER A 296 -13.59 -3.77 0.43
C SER A 296 -14.00 -2.95 1.68
N CYS A 297 -14.01 -3.55 2.87
CA CYS A 297 -14.21 -2.84 4.15
C CYS A 297 -13.19 -1.73 4.40
N GLY A 298 -11.95 -1.90 3.95
CA GLY A 298 -10.92 -0.87 3.96
C GLY A 298 -11.30 0.33 3.08
N GLY A 299 -12.07 0.12 2.00
CA GLY A 299 -12.65 1.20 1.19
C GLY A 299 -13.65 2.03 1.98
N ASN A 300 -14.44 1.39 2.84
CA ASN A 300 -15.33 2.08 3.77
C ASN A 300 -14.54 2.89 4.82
N ILE A 301 -13.49 2.29 5.40
CA ILE A 301 -12.58 2.99 6.34
C ILE A 301 -11.93 4.20 5.67
N ALA A 302 -11.41 4.04 4.44
CA ALA A 302 -10.79 5.13 3.67
C ALA A 302 -11.75 6.30 3.47
N ASP A 303 -13.00 6.05 3.06
CA ASP A 303 -14.03 7.09 2.90
C ASP A 303 -14.32 7.80 4.23
N HIS A 304 -14.44 7.05 5.32
CA HIS A 304 -14.66 7.64 6.64
C HIS A 304 -13.49 8.53 7.06
N VAL A 305 -12.25 8.07 6.89
CA VAL A 305 -11.04 8.84 7.20
C VAL A 305 -10.95 10.09 6.31
N ALA A 306 -11.33 9.99 5.03
CA ALA A 306 -11.40 11.13 4.12
C ALA A 306 -12.36 12.20 4.64
N ARG A 307 -13.56 11.80 5.10
CA ARG A 307 -14.53 12.73 5.69
C ARG A 307 -14.00 13.40 6.94
N LYS A 308 -13.40 12.62 7.84
CA LYS A 308 -12.76 13.16 9.06
C LYS A 308 -11.60 14.10 8.74
N ALA A 309 -10.85 13.82 7.67
CA ALA A 309 -9.80 14.73 7.21
C ALA A 309 -10.37 16.07 6.72
N VAL A 310 -11.48 16.05 5.97
CA VAL A 310 -12.18 17.25 5.51
C VAL A 310 -12.77 18.04 6.70
N GLU A 311 -13.36 17.36 7.68
CA GLU A 311 -13.88 17.98 8.91
C GLU A 311 -12.77 18.66 9.73
N ALA A 312 -11.62 17.99 9.87
CA ALA A 312 -10.48 18.51 10.61
C ALA A 312 -9.82 19.72 9.92
N GLY A 313 -9.84 19.76 8.58
CA GLY A 313 -9.30 20.85 7.78
C GLY A 313 -7.82 21.14 8.12
N LYS A 314 -7.50 22.41 8.39
CA LYS A 314 -6.11 22.86 8.68
C LYS A 314 -5.51 22.24 9.95
N ARG A 315 -6.32 21.60 10.81
CA ARG A 315 -5.82 20.92 12.03
C ARG A 315 -4.95 19.70 11.72
N LEU A 316 -5.00 19.20 10.48
CA LEU A 316 -4.18 18.08 10.01
C LEU A 316 -2.90 18.52 9.29
N ASN A 317 -2.63 19.83 9.16
CA ASN A 317 -1.41 20.30 8.50
C ASN A 317 -0.15 19.65 9.11
N PRO A 318 0.82 19.24 8.27
CA PRO A 318 0.90 19.45 6.82
C PRO A 318 0.18 18.37 5.97
N VAL A 319 -0.56 17.44 6.56
CA VAL A 319 -1.28 16.40 5.81
C VAL A 319 -2.40 17.00 4.98
N LYS A 320 -2.41 16.68 3.69
CA LYS A 320 -3.52 17.00 2.78
C LYS A 320 -3.90 15.75 1.98
N VAL A 321 -5.15 15.32 2.13
CA VAL A 321 -5.72 14.23 1.33
C VAL A 321 -6.04 14.78 -0.07
N VAL A 322 -5.23 14.42 -1.06
CA VAL A 322 -5.33 14.93 -2.43
C VAL A 322 -6.21 14.07 -3.33
N ALA A 323 -6.41 12.80 -2.98
CA ALA A 323 -7.33 11.87 -3.64
C ALA A 323 -7.65 10.68 -2.73
N GLN A 324 -8.65 9.90 -3.11
CA GLN A 324 -8.89 8.56 -2.56
C GLN A 324 -9.16 7.53 -3.67
N VAL A 325 -8.88 6.27 -3.36
CA VAL A 325 -9.10 5.10 -4.21
C VAL A 325 -9.92 4.08 -3.42
N LEU A 326 -11.15 3.85 -3.86
CA LEU A 326 -12.11 2.97 -3.22
C LEU A 326 -12.32 1.73 -4.09
N MET A 327 -11.68 0.62 -3.72
CA MET A 327 -11.80 -0.65 -4.43
C MET A 327 -12.95 -1.46 -3.85
N TYR A 328 -13.99 -1.68 -4.67
CA TYR A 328 -15.21 -2.41 -4.36
C TYR A 328 -15.68 -2.14 -2.91
N PRO A 329 -15.89 -0.85 -2.55
CA PRO A 329 -16.04 -0.46 -1.16
C PRO A 329 -17.27 -1.11 -0.52
N PHE A 330 -17.09 -1.59 0.71
CA PHE A 330 -18.14 -2.30 1.43
C PHE A 330 -19.15 -1.32 2.04
N PHE A 331 -20.08 -0.85 1.20
CA PHE A 331 -21.23 -0.05 1.59
C PHE A 331 -22.49 -0.90 1.58
N ILE A 332 -23.43 -0.59 2.47
CA ILE A 332 -24.76 -1.22 2.52
C ILE A 332 -25.83 -0.16 2.78
N GLY A 333 -27.09 -0.54 2.61
CA GLY A 333 -28.25 0.30 2.92
C GLY A 333 -29.52 -0.56 3.04
N SER A 334 -30.58 0.00 3.62
CA SER A 334 -31.82 -0.75 3.86
C SER A 334 -32.59 -1.10 2.58
N ILE A 335 -32.60 -0.20 1.60
CA ILE A 335 -33.34 -0.36 0.32
C ILE A 335 -32.45 -1.10 -0.69
N PRO A 336 -32.73 -2.36 -1.06
CA PRO A 336 -31.84 -3.14 -1.93
C PRO A 336 -31.69 -2.55 -3.34
N THR A 337 -30.47 -2.55 -3.85
CA THR A 337 -30.10 -2.19 -5.23
C THR A 337 -30.26 -3.39 -6.18
N HIS A 338 -30.12 -3.16 -7.50
CA HIS A 338 -30.24 -4.23 -8.50
C HIS A 338 -29.15 -5.30 -8.32
N SER A 339 -27.90 -4.90 -8.12
CA SER A 339 -26.80 -5.85 -7.82
C SER A 339 -27.07 -6.63 -6.53
N GLU A 340 -27.57 -5.98 -5.49
CA GLU A 340 -27.84 -6.66 -4.21
C GLU A 340 -28.95 -7.73 -4.31
N ILE A 341 -29.93 -7.53 -5.22
CA ILE A 341 -30.99 -8.50 -5.52
C ILE A 341 -30.47 -9.62 -6.42
N LYS A 342 -29.87 -9.25 -7.57
CA LYS A 342 -29.45 -10.21 -8.62
C LYS A 342 -28.26 -11.07 -8.18
N LEU A 343 -27.35 -10.51 -7.40
CA LEU A 343 -26.09 -11.14 -7.00
C LEU A 343 -26.09 -11.50 -5.51
N ALA A 344 -27.26 -11.79 -4.92
CA ALA A 344 -27.36 -12.17 -3.50
C ALA A 344 -26.49 -13.39 -3.12
N ASN A 345 -26.20 -14.27 -4.08
CA ASN A 345 -25.35 -15.45 -3.96
C ASN A 345 -23.99 -15.29 -4.69
N SER A 346 -23.46 -14.07 -4.78
CA SER A 346 -22.20 -13.72 -5.43
C SER A 346 -21.00 -14.57 -4.99
N TYR A 347 -19.92 -14.43 -5.76
CA TYR A 347 -18.64 -15.06 -5.47
C TYR A 347 -17.96 -14.40 -4.27
N PHE A 348 -17.31 -15.23 -3.45
CA PHE A 348 -16.58 -14.88 -2.22
C PHE A 348 -17.43 -14.25 -1.11
N TYR A 349 -17.96 -13.06 -1.35
CA TYR A 349 -18.77 -12.31 -0.39
C TYR A 349 -20.20 -12.25 -0.90
N ASP A 350 -21.04 -13.14 -0.39
CA ASP A 350 -22.48 -13.15 -0.65
C ASP A 350 -23.26 -12.33 0.38
N LYS A 351 -24.55 -12.10 0.12
CA LYS A 351 -25.42 -11.29 1.00
C LYS A 351 -25.37 -11.77 2.45
N ALA A 352 -25.46 -13.09 2.67
CA ALA A 352 -25.48 -13.65 4.02
C ALA A 352 -24.17 -13.35 4.78
N THR A 353 -23.03 -13.55 4.13
CA THR A 353 -21.71 -13.26 4.69
C THR A 353 -21.52 -11.77 4.95
N CYS A 354 -21.93 -10.91 4.01
CA CYS A 354 -21.86 -9.47 4.17
C CYS A 354 -22.69 -8.96 5.35
N ILE A 355 -23.94 -9.42 5.48
CA ILE A 355 -24.80 -9.04 6.61
C ILE A 355 -24.21 -9.53 7.93
N LEU A 356 -23.61 -10.73 7.95
CA LEU A 356 -22.96 -11.27 9.13
C LEU A 356 -21.75 -10.43 9.57
N ALA A 357 -20.92 -9.99 8.61
CA ALA A 357 -19.79 -9.10 8.88
C ALA A 357 -20.24 -7.76 9.51
N TRP A 358 -21.31 -7.15 9.00
CA TRP A 358 -21.88 -5.93 9.60
C TRP A 358 -22.45 -6.14 11.00
N LYS A 359 -23.08 -7.29 11.27
CA LYS A 359 -23.56 -7.65 12.62
C LYS A 359 -22.42 -7.89 13.62
N LEU A 360 -21.27 -8.35 13.14
CA LEU A 360 -20.08 -8.51 13.96
C LEU A 360 -19.39 -7.17 14.22
N LEU A 361 -19.42 -6.25 13.26
CA LEU A 361 -18.85 -4.92 13.40
C LEU A 361 -19.69 -4.02 14.31
N LEU A 362 -21.00 -3.87 14.05
CA LEU A 362 -21.85 -2.96 14.82
C LEU A 362 -22.30 -3.60 16.13
N PRO A 363 -22.36 -2.87 17.26
CA PRO A 363 -23.07 -3.34 18.44
C PRO A 363 -24.50 -3.76 18.11
N GLU A 364 -25.04 -4.77 18.78
CA GLU A 364 -26.40 -5.29 18.48
C GLU A 364 -27.47 -4.20 18.62
N SER A 365 -27.33 -3.33 19.62
CA SER A 365 -28.22 -2.17 19.86
C SER A 365 -28.14 -1.10 18.76
N GLU A 366 -27.07 -1.09 17.95
CA GLU A 366 -26.80 -0.09 16.92
C GLU A 366 -26.91 -0.68 15.50
N PHE A 367 -27.21 -1.97 15.37
CA PHE A 367 -27.25 -2.62 14.06
C PHE A 367 -28.38 -2.04 13.19
N ASN A 368 -27.97 -1.27 12.19
CA ASN A 368 -28.85 -0.67 11.20
C ASN A 368 -28.12 -0.65 9.86
N LEU A 369 -28.78 -1.06 8.79
CA LEU A 369 -28.18 -1.04 7.45
C LEU A 369 -27.94 0.38 6.93
N ASP A 370 -28.70 1.36 7.42
CA ASP A 370 -28.47 2.79 7.18
C ASP A 370 -27.70 3.45 8.33
N HIS A 371 -26.97 2.66 9.12
CA HIS A 371 -26.03 3.22 10.07
C HIS A 371 -25.02 4.12 9.31
N PRO A 372 -24.65 5.30 9.83
CA PRO A 372 -23.71 6.19 9.16
C PRO A 372 -22.38 5.55 8.78
N ALA A 373 -21.89 4.56 9.52
CA ALA A 373 -20.67 3.82 9.11
C ALA A 373 -20.88 2.97 7.85
N ALA A 374 -22.10 2.52 7.60
CA ALA A 374 -22.42 1.51 6.60
C ALA A 374 -22.91 2.10 5.28
N ASN A 375 -23.74 3.13 5.36
CA ASN A 375 -24.29 3.84 4.22
C ASN A 375 -23.66 5.25 4.10
N PRO A 376 -22.78 5.51 3.12
CA PRO A 376 -22.08 6.80 3.01
C PRO A 376 -22.98 7.94 2.49
N LEU A 377 -24.20 7.61 2.04
CA LEU A 377 -25.15 8.54 1.44
C LEU A 377 -26.31 8.94 2.37
N VAL A 378 -26.30 8.50 3.63
CA VAL A 378 -27.32 8.96 4.58
C VAL A 378 -27.23 10.47 4.80
N PRO A 379 -28.38 11.17 4.92
CA PRO A 379 -28.40 12.60 5.24
C PRO A 379 -27.68 12.90 6.55
N GLY A 380 -27.07 14.09 6.64
CA GLY A 380 -26.46 14.58 7.90
C GLY A 380 -25.11 13.98 8.28
N ARG A 381 -24.51 13.13 7.43
CA ARG A 381 -23.24 12.39 7.67
C ARG A 381 -21.96 13.24 7.60
N GLY A 382 -22.00 14.52 7.97
CA GLY A 382 -20.82 15.40 7.87
C GLY A 382 -20.60 15.95 6.47
N PRO A 383 -19.37 16.36 6.10
CA PRO A 383 -19.16 17.47 5.18
C PRO A 383 -19.84 17.22 3.84
N ALA A 384 -20.40 18.29 3.28
CA ALA A 384 -21.06 18.25 1.98
C ALA A 384 -20.15 17.55 0.95
N LEU A 385 -20.75 16.65 0.16
CA LEU A 385 -20.03 15.81 -0.81
C LEU A 385 -19.08 16.60 -1.72
N LYS A 386 -19.41 17.86 -2.05
CA LYS A 386 -18.54 18.78 -2.83
C LYS A 386 -17.18 19.08 -2.21
N ARG A 387 -16.98 18.76 -0.92
CA ARG A 387 -15.72 18.94 -0.18
C ARG A 387 -14.89 17.66 -0.11
N MET A 388 -15.44 16.53 -0.55
CA MET A 388 -14.72 15.26 -0.58
C MET A 388 -13.55 15.35 -1.58
N PRO A 389 -12.45 14.63 -1.33
CA PRO A 389 -11.36 14.56 -2.29
C PRO A 389 -11.80 13.87 -3.59
N PRO A 390 -11.09 14.13 -4.72
CA PRO A 390 -11.23 13.32 -5.92
C PRO A 390 -11.22 11.83 -5.58
N THR A 391 -12.13 11.05 -6.17
CA THR A 391 -12.41 9.68 -5.76
C THR A 391 -12.44 8.70 -6.94
N LEU A 392 -11.41 7.87 -7.08
CA LEU A 392 -11.47 6.72 -7.99
C LEU A 392 -12.29 5.61 -7.33
N THR A 393 -13.36 5.18 -7.99
CA THR A 393 -14.16 4.02 -7.55
C THR A 393 -13.93 2.86 -8.50
N ILE A 394 -13.48 1.72 -7.99
CA ILE A 394 -13.29 0.49 -8.77
C ILE A 394 -14.37 -0.50 -8.36
N VAL A 395 -15.07 -1.09 -9.32
CA VAL A 395 -16.11 -2.08 -9.06
C VAL A 395 -15.89 -3.32 -9.93
N ALA A 396 -16.42 -4.45 -9.46
CA ALA A 396 -16.38 -5.72 -10.19
C ALA A 396 -17.81 -6.10 -10.64
N GLU A 397 -17.95 -6.59 -11.87
CA GLU A 397 -19.26 -6.90 -12.45
C GLU A 397 -20.06 -7.93 -11.65
N HIS A 398 -19.39 -8.93 -11.06
CA HIS A 398 -20.03 -10.00 -10.27
C HIS A 398 -19.91 -9.77 -8.76
N ASP A 399 -20.05 -8.52 -8.33
CA ASP A 399 -20.02 -8.11 -6.94
C ASP A 399 -21.39 -7.64 -6.43
N TRP A 400 -21.81 -8.17 -5.27
CA TRP A 400 -23.03 -7.78 -4.57
C TRP A 400 -23.03 -6.28 -4.22
N MET A 401 -21.87 -5.72 -3.86
CA MET A 401 -21.68 -4.32 -3.42
C MET A 401 -21.63 -3.32 -4.58
N ARG A 402 -21.63 -3.79 -5.83
CA ARG A 402 -21.34 -3.00 -7.04
C ARG A 402 -22.17 -1.71 -7.13
N ASP A 403 -23.49 -1.81 -7.10
CA ASP A 403 -24.35 -0.66 -7.39
C ASP A 403 -24.30 0.40 -6.28
N ARG A 404 -24.01 0.02 -5.03
CA ARG A 404 -23.79 0.98 -3.93
C ARG A 404 -22.56 1.84 -4.17
N ALA A 405 -21.47 1.23 -4.61
CA ALA A 405 -20.24 1.94 -4.94
C ALA A 405 -20.45 2.89 -6.12
N ILE A 406 -21.16 2.45 -7.16
CA ILE A 406 -21.54 3.28 -8.31
C ILE A 406 -22.39 4.48 -7.85
N ALA A 407 -23.44 4.25 -7.07
CA ALA A 407 -24.32 5.30 -6.57
C ALA A 407 -23.53 6.35 -5.76
N TYR A 408 -22.59 5.92 -4.91
CA TYR A 408 -21.75 6.84 -4.17
C TYR A 408 -20.92 7.76 -5.08
N SER A 409 -20.28 7.18 -6.10
CA SER A 409 -19.51 7.93 -7.08
C SER A 409 -20.39 8.88 -7.91
N GLU A 410 -21.60 8.46 -8.30
CA GLU A 410 -22.55 9.31 -9.01
C GLU A 410 -22.97 10.54 -8.19
N GLU A 411 -23.24 10.38 -6.89
CA GLU A 411 -23.56 11.51 -6.00
C GLU A 411 -22.40 12.49 -5.84
N LEU A 412 -21.15 12.00 -5.83
CA LEU A 412 -19.95 12.86 -5.86
C LEU A 412 -19.87 13.66 -7.17
N ARG A 413 -20.11 13.02 -8.32
CA ARG A 413 -20.09 13.71 -9.63
C ARG A 413 -21.21 14.75 -9.76
N LYS A 414 -22.40 14.49 -9.21
CA LYS A 414 -23.53 15.46 -9.21
C LYS A 414 -23.16 16.79 -8.56
N VAL A 415 -22.20 16.78 -7.64
CA VAL A 415 -21.67 17.98 -6.97
C VAL A 415 -20.28 18.40 -7.48
N ASN A 416 -19.92 17.97 -8.70
CA ASN A 416 -18.70 18.31 -9.43
C ASN A 416 -17.38 17.85 -8.77
N VAL A 417 -17.39 16.76 -7.99
CA VAL A 417 -16.15 16.08 -7.59
C VAL A 417 -15.68 15.18 -8.74
N ASP A 418 -14.38 15.20 -9.05
CA ASP A 418 -13.75 14.25 -9.97
C ASP A 418 -13.82 12.84 -9.37
N ALA A 419 -14.79 12.06 -9.85
CA ALA A 419 -15.10 10.74 -9.29
C ALA A 419 -15.41 9.72 -10.40
N PRO A 420 -14.40 9.22 -11.13
CA PRO A 420 -14.63 8.18 -12.14
C PRO A 420 -14.97 6.83 -11.49
N VAL A 421 -15.71 6.01 -12.23
CA VAL A 421 -15.97 4.61 -11.91
C VAL A 421 -15.31 3.73 -12.96
N LEU A 422 -14.50 2.77 -12.52
CA LEU A 422 -13.95 1.71 -13.38
C LEU A 422 -14.69 0.41 -13.09
N ASP A 423 -15.47 -0.05 -14.07
CA ASP A 423 -16.27 -1.26 -13.99
C ASP A 423 -15.55 -2.43 -14.67
N TYR A 424 -14.94 -3.28 -13.87
CA TYR A 424 -14.18 -4.44 -14.35
C TYR A 424 -15.12 -5.59 -14.73
N LYS A 425 -15.20 -5.84 -16.04
CA LYS A 425 -15.99 -6.93 -16.61
C LYS A 425 -15.44 -8.29 -16.23
N ASP A 426 -16.35 -9.23 -16.02
CA ASP A 426 -16.09 -10.61 -15.59
C ASP A 426 -15.31 -10.74 -14.26
N ALA A 427 -15.07 -9.64 -13.57
CA ALA A 427 -14.40 -9.62 -12.29
C ALA A 427 -15.36 -9.94 -11.14
N VAL A 428 -14.77 -10.36 -10.03
CA VAL A 428 -15.43 -10.74 -8.77
C VAL A 428 -14.92 -9.83 -7.65
N HIS A 429 -15.61 -9.82 -6.51
CA HIS A 429 -15.09 -9.11 -5.34
C HIS A 429 -13.66 -9.60 -4.99
N GLU A 430 -12.77 -8.68 -4.61
CA GLU A 430 -11.34 -8.95 -4.34
C GLU A 430 -10.50 -9.41 -5.55
N PHE A 431 -10.95 -9.21 -6.80
CA PHE A 431 -10.19 -9.66 -7.98
C PHE A 431 -8.75 -9.12 -8.08
N ALA A 432 -8.48 -7.95 -7.50
CA ALA A 432 -7.18 -7.29 -7.54
C ALA A 432 -6.35 -7.47 -6.27
N THR A 433 -6.87 -8.18 -5.27
CA THR A 433 -6.25 -8.29 -3.93
C THR A 433 -6.27 -9.70 -3.35
N LEU A 434 -7.03 -10.62 -3.92
CA LEU A 434 -7.02 -12.03 -3.54
C LEU A 434 -5.82 -12.76 -4.16
N ASP A 435 -5.10 -13.55 -3.35
CA ASP A 435 -3.84 -14.21 -3.77
C ASP A 435 -3.97 -14.99 -5.09
N MET A 436 -5.01 -15.81 -5.21
CA MET A 436 -5.25 -16.60 -6.42
C MET A 436 -5.57 -15.78 -7.68
N LEU A 437 -5.90 -14.49 -7.55
CA LEU A 437 -6.27 -13.59 -8.64
C LEU A 437 -5.25 -12.48 -8.90
N LEU A 438 -4.28 -12.24 -8.00
CA LEU A 438 -3.31 -11.14 -8.08
C LEU A 438 -2.43 -11.13 -9.35
N LYS A 439 -2.28 -12.29 -9.98
CA LYS A 439 -1.51 -12.47 -11.22
C LYS A 439 -2.36 -12.39 -12.49
N THR A 440 -3.67 -12.22 -12.37
CA THR A 440 -4.57 -12.08 -13.53
C THR A 440 -4.33 -10.76 -14.27
N PRO A 441 -4.61 -10.69 -15.59
CA PRO A 441 -4.53 -9.45 -16.34
C PRO A 441 -5.40 -8.33 -15.75
N GLN A 442 -6.59 -8.65 -15.26
CA GLN A 442 -7.49 -7.69 -14.62
C GLN A 442 -6.86 -7.08 -13.36
N ALA A 443 -6.23 -7.89 -12.51
CA ALA A 443 -5.54 -7.40 -11.32
C ALA A 443 -4.33 -6.50 -11.66
N GLN A 444 -3.62 -6.81 -12.75
CA GLN A 444 -2.50 -5.99 -13.22
C GLN A 444 -2.99 -4.66 -13.79
N ALA A 445 -3.99 -4.68 -14.67
CA ALA A 445 -4.63 -3.48 -15.22
C ALA A 445 -5.19 -2.59 -14.11
N CYS A 446 -5.81 -3.18 -13.09
CA CYS A 446 -6.29 -2.45 -11.91
C CYS A 446 -5.17 -1.71 -11.17
N ALA A 447 -3.99 -2.31 -11.02
CA ALA A 447 -2.87 -1.63 -10.39
C ALA A 447 -2.33 -0.47 -11.25
N GLU A 448 -2.36 -0.62 -12.59
CA GLU A 448 -1.97 0.43 -13.53
C GLU A 448 -2.95 1.61 -13.53
N ASP A 449 -4.26 1.33 -13.54
CA ASP A 449 -5.31 2.35 -13.45
C ASP A 449 -5.23 3.14 -12.14
N ILE A 450 -4.99 2.44 -11.02
CA ILE A 450 -4.73 3.07 -9.72
C ILE A 450 -3.49 3.98 -9.82
N ALA A 451 -2.42 3.53 -10.48
CA ALA A 451 -1.21 4.32 -10.63
C ALA A 451 -1.41 5.57 -11.48
N ILE A 452 -2.19 5.48 -12.57
CA ILE A 452 -2.57 6.64 -13.41
C ILE A 452 -3.31 7.67 -12.55
N TRP A 453 -4.33 7.22 -11.81
CA TRP A 453 -5.11 8.08 -10.94
C TRP A 453 -4.28 8.73 -9.83
N VAL A 454 -3.49 7.93 -9.11
CA VAL A 454 -2.63 8.43 -8.04
C VAL A 454 -1.65 9.45 -8.58
N LYS A 455 -0.93 9.14 -9.67
CA LYS A 455 0.05 10.06 -10.30
C LYS A 455 -0.57 11.38 -10.73
N LYS A 456 -1.81 11.37 -11.26
CA LYS A 456 -2.55 12.59 -11.60
C LYS A 456 -2.69 13.53 -10.40
N HIS A 457 -3.00 12.99 -9.21
CA HIS A 457 -3.32 13.78 -8.02
C HIS A 457 -2.14 14.07 -7.08
N ILE A 458 -1.05 13.29 -7.16
CA ILE A 458 0.20 13.54 -6.40
C ILE A 458 1.23 14.37 -7.18
N SER A 459 0.98 14.70 -8.45
CA SER A 459 1.90 15.54 -9.23
C SER A 459 1.92 16.98 -8.68
N LEU A 460 3.13 17.54 -8.55
CA LEU A 460 3.33 18.93 -8.13
C LEU A 460 2.83 19.95 -9.18
N ARG A 461 2.74 19.52 -10.45
CA ARG A 461 2.29 20.34 -11.58
C ARG A 461 0.80 20.14 -11.88
N GLY A 462 -0.03 20.17 -10.84
CA GLY A 462 -1.47 19.93 -10.95
C GLY A 462 -2.05 20.58 -12.21
N HIS A 463 -2.71 19.77 -13.05
CA HIS A 463 -3.46 20.13 -14.26
C HIS A 463 -2.79 20.05 -15.66
N GLU A 464 -1.58 19.52 -15.84
CA GLU A 464 -1.01 19.38 -17.22
C GLU A 464 -1.27 18.05 -17.94
N PHE A 465 -1.73 16.99 -17.25
CA PHE A 465 -2.08 15.73 -17.91
C PHE A 465 -3.60 15.55 -17.94
N SER A 466 -4.23 16.25 -18.88
CA SER A 466 -5.50 15.84 -19.47
C SER A 466 -5.15 15.06 -20.73
N TYR A 467 -5.32 13.74 -20.73
CA TYR A 467 -5.33 12.94 -21.95
C TYR A 467 -6.73 12.93 -22.55
#